data_AF-A0A2E8FLC1-F1
#
_entry.id   AF-A0A2E8FLC1-F1
#
_cell.length_a   1.000
_cell.length_b   1.000
_cell.length_c   1.000
_cell.angle_alpha   90.00
_cell.angle_beta   90.00
_cell.angle_gamma   90.00
#
_symmetry.space_group_name_H-M   'P 1'
#
loop_
_entity.id
_entity.type
_entity.pdbx_description
1 polymer ?
#
loop_
_entity_poly.entity_id
_entity_poly.type
_entity_poly.pdbx_seq_one_letter_code
_entity_poly.pdbx_strand_id
1 'polypeptide(L)'
;MVVNDSMLENRDSGPAVVSPETEPDAAGQVVEGGGVQDAVDQLRDGHLPGSLKSYLDDKGIEINEETVRPVDDGEGRRWAVGDEGVEILADKENSMLVVLTKTSLWTALFFGFCAAMLGISGFESSANFVEEQEPGVFPKTLRNMWWAVSILNPTMALLTLAVLPVAEVGFHKDHLLAHLGDVTAGGWLKILISIDAALVLSGAVLTSYVGVTGLVRRMTLDRCLPQFLLKENRAFGTTDRIIIAFFILAVSVLAVTGGELEALAGVYTLSFLAVMVLFAAGNMLLKIKRQRLPRPARAPWPYVIVATIAAVAALVGIAVDHPDYFVVFLSYFIPTLAVVLVMLWRVGLLAFVLGVLEYCTKWVLGSLGGMQESLEDKIDEINSQQVVFFTRGDKVDNLRRAVEYVRDNEHTNKIKVVTVVEDVSEVPEKLVKDLAVLDQAYPKIDLELVKWEGTFSPALIDRLSKKWRIPKNLMFIGSHGDGFKYDQASLGGVRLII
;
A
#
# COMPACT_ATOMS: atom_id res chain seq x y z
N MET A 1 19.05 29.17 36.42
CA MET A 1 20.43 29.60 36.10
C MET A 1 20.48 29.71 34.59
N VAL A 2 20.61 30.94 34.11
CA VAL A 2 20.60 31.38 32.71
C VAL A 2 21.85 30.87 31.98
N VAL A 3 21.75 30.67 30.66
CA VAL A 3 22.76 30.81 29.57
C VAL A 3 22.45 29.75 28.50
N ASN A 4 22.41 30.00 27.20
CA ASN A 4 22.26 31.18 26.34
C ASN A 4 22.13 30.62 24.91
N ASP A 5 21.22 31.17 24.10
CA ASP A 5 21.14 30.93 22.66
C ASP A 5 22.30 31.67 21.98
N SER A 6 23.27 30.92 21.44
CA SER A 6 24.21 31.36 20.40
C SER A 6 25.15 30.22 20.06
N MET A 7 24.92 29.50 18.96
CA MET A 7 25.92 28.82 18.11
C MET A 7 25.22 28.29 16.85
N LEU A 8 24.69 29.22 16.06
CA LEU A 8 24.52 29.09 14.62
C LEU A 8 25.47 30.11 14.01
N GLU A 9 26.67 29.67 13.65
CA GLU A 9 27.55 30.26 12.62
C GLU A 9 28.90 29.53 12.66
N ASN A 10 29.50 29.37 11.48
CA ASN A 10 30.79 28.76 11.17
C ASN A 10 30.82 27.24 11.02
N ARG A 11 30.68 26.80 9.76
CA ARG A 11 31.52 25.72 9.24
C ARG A 11 32.38 26.24 8.11
N ASP A 12 33.65 26.39 8.47
CA ASP A 12 34.79 26.68 7.62
C ASP A 12 34.99 25.64 6.50
N SER A 13 35.26 26.22 5.35
CA SER A 13 36.14 25.76 4.26
C SER A 13 37.25 24.75 4.62
N GLY A 14 37.40 23.74 3.74
CA GLY A 14 38.55 22.85 3.62
C GLY A 14 38.58 22.24 2.20
N PRO A 15 39.76 22.04 1.59
CA PRO A 15 39.95 22.16 0.14
C PRO A 15 39.33 21.00 -0.64
N ALA A 16 38.63 21.35 -1.73
CA ALA A 16 38.14 20.42 -2.72
C ALA A 16 39.32 19.72 -3.41
N VAL A 17 39.49 18.43 -3.12
CA VAL A 17 40.32 17.53 -3.93
C VAL A 17 39.52 17.23 -5.19
N VAL A 18 40.00 17.77 -6.30
CA VAL A 18 39.54 17.51 -7.66
C VAL A 18 39.71 16.02 -7.96
N SER A 19 38.60 15.34 -8.27
CA SER A 19 38.59 14.03 -8.94
C SER A 19 37.78 14.16 -10.23
N PRO A 20 38.38 13.92 -11.41
CA PRO A 20 37.77 14.20 -12.71
C PRO A 20 37.06 12.95 -13.26
N GLU A 21 36.05 12.42 -12.57
CA GLU A 21 35.28 11.26 -13.08
C GLU A 21 33.84 11.31 -12.57
N THR A 22 32.99 12.12 -13.19
CA THR A 22 31.53 12.03 -12.98
C THR A 22 30.79 12.50 -14.22
N GLU A 23 30.04 11.59 -14.83
CA GLU A 23 29.16 11.86 -15.96
C GLU A 23 27.81 12.44 -15.48
N PRO A 24 27.18 13.32 -16.27
CA PRO A 24 25.89 13.93 -15.96
C PRO A 24 24.71 12.97 -16.20
N ASP A 25 23.78 12.92 -15.25
CA ASP A 25 22.58 12.06 -15.27
C ASP A 25 21.32 12.86 -15.67
N ALA A 26 20.38 12.21 -16.35
CA ALA A 26 19.24 12.83 -17.01
C ALA A 26 17.94 12.74 -16.20
N ALA A 27 17.63 13.80 -15.46
CA ALA A 27 16.34 13.99 -14.81
C ALA A 27 15.70 15.30 -15.31
N GLY A 28 15.08 15.27 -16.50
CA GLY A 28 14.40 16.43 -17.08
C GLY A 28 12.92 16.20 -17.32
N GLN A 29 12.10 17.13 -16.85
CA GLN A 29 10.74 17.32 -17.35
C GLN A 29 10.79 18.16 -18.63
N VAL A 30 9.93 17.79 -19.57
CA VAL A 30 9.86 18.33 -20.92
C VAL A 30 9.06 19.64 -20.91
N VAL A 31 9.66 20.73 -21.36
CA VAL A 31 8.89 21.90 -21.83
C VAL A 31 8.39 21.56 -23.23
N GLU A 32 7.07 21.41 -23.44
CA GLU A 32 6.48 21.16 -24.77
C GLU A 32 5.86 22.43 -25.38
N GLY A 33 6.04 22.62 -26.70
CA GLY A 33 5.25 23.58 -27.49
C GLY A 33 6.06 24.68 -28.20
N GLY A 34 5.34 25.64 -28.81
CA GLY A 34 5.91 26.69 -29.67
C GLY A 34 6.90 27.68 -29.03
N GLY A 35 7.18 27.56 -27.72
CA GLY A 35 8.17 28.34 -26.98
C GLY A 35 9.51 27.64 -26.79
N VAL A 36 9.65 26.35 -27.14
CA VAL A 36 10.91 25.61 -26.97
C VAL A 36 11.97 26.07 -27.96
N GLN A 37 11.55 26.36 -29.20
CA GLN A 37 12.45 26.90 -30.21
C GLN A 37 13.02 28.27 -29.80
N ASP A 38 12.16 29.13 -29.25
CA ASP A 38 12.54 30.45 -28.70
C ASP A 38 13.48 30.30 -27.48
N ALA A 39 13.22 29.31 -26.62
CA ALA A 39 14.10 28.99 -25.50
C ALA A 39 15.49 28.48 -25.97
N VAL A 40 15.53 27.62 -26.99
CA VAL A 40 16.78 27.14 -27.61
C VAL A 40 17.55 28.29 -28.26
N ASP A 41 16.87 29.20 -28.94
CA ASP A 41 17.51 30.36 -29.57
C ASP A 41 18.09 31.31 -28.51
N GLN A 42 17.38 31.55 -27.40
CA GLN A 42 17.91 32.30 -26.25
C GLN A 42 19.14 31.62 -25.61
N LEU A 43 19.12 30.29 -25.46
CA LEU A 43 20.28 29.52 -24.95
C LEU A 43 21.49 29.61 -25.88
N ARG A 44 21.28 29.59 -27.20
CA ARG A 44 22.33 29.82 -28.20
C ARG A 44 22.93 31.22 -28.12
N ASP A 45 22.09 32.20 -27.84
CA ASP A 45 22.50 33.59 -27.62
C ASP A 45 23.15 33.83 -26.25
N GLY A 46 23.33 32.78 -25.43
CA GLY A 46 23.98 32.86 -24.13
C GLY A 46 23.08 33.36 -22.99
N HIS A 47 21.76 33.38 -23.20
CA HIS A 47 20.77 33.85 -22.24
C HIS A 47 19.93 32.68 -21.69
N LEU A 48 19.68 32.69 -20.38
CA LEU A 48 18.79 31.71 -19.76
C LEU A 48 17.32 32.13 -19.96
N PRO A 49 16.48 31.32 -20.62
CA PRO A 49 15.07 31.65 -20.82
C PRO A 49 14.34 31.82 -19.49
N GLY A 50 13.46 32.83 -19.41
CA GLY A 50 12.72 33.14 -18.17
C GLY A 50 11.86 31.98 -17.64
N SER A 51 11.34 31.13 -18.54
CA SER A 51 10.61 29.90 -18.18
C SER A 51 11.51 28.86 -17.50
N LEU A 52 12.73 28.67 -18.03
CA LEU A 52 13.75 27.79 -17.45
C LEU A 52 14.26 28.33 -16.12
N LYS A 53 14.41 29.64 -16.00
CA LYS A 53 14.77 30.27 -14.73
C LYS A 53 13.71 30.03 -13.66
N SER A 54 12.44 30.30 -13.96
CA SER A 54 11.32 30.02 -13.04
C SER A 54 11.27 28.54 -12.64
N TYR A 55 11.57 27.63 -13.57
CA TYR A 55 11.62 26.20 -13.29
C TYR A 55 12.78 25.83 -12.34
N LEU A 56 13.97 26.37 -12.57
CA LEU A 56 15.14 26.11 -11.73
C LEU A 56 14.93 26.67 -10.31
N ASP A 57 14.31 27.85 -10.20
CA ASP A 57 13.91 28.46 -8.94
C ASP A 57 12.87 27.60 -8.20
N ASP A 58 11.82 27.11 -8.88
CA ASP A 58 10.81 26.22 -8.30
C ASP A 58 11.40 24.87 -7.83
N LYS A 59 12.44 24.39 -8.51
CA LYS A 59 13.19 23.18 -8.12
C LYS A 59 14.26 23.45 -7.05
N GLY A 60 14.40 24.68 -6.57
CA GLY A 60 15.36 25.07 -5.53
C GLY A 60 16.82 24.99 -5.99
N ILE A 61 17.08 25.09 -7.30
CA ILE A 61 18.41 25.07 -7.89
C ILE A 61 18.92 26.51 -7.98
N GLU A 62 19.72 26.93 -7.00
CA GLU A 62 20.32 28.26 -6.98
C GLU A 62 21.42 28.39 -8.04
N ILE A 63 21.22 29.29 -9.00
CA ILE A 63 22.20 29.61 -10.02
C ILE A 63 22.92 30.90 -9.61
N ASN A 64 24.20 30.80 -9.28
CA ASN A 64 25.01 31.96 -8.87
C ASN A 64 25.29 32.95 -10.02
N GLU A 65 25.34 32.46 -11.27
CA GLU A 65 25.54 33.27 -12.48
C GLU A 65 24.64 32.80 -13.63
N GLU A 66 23.85 33.68 -14.25
CA GLU A 66 22.98 33.34 -15.40
C GLU A 66 23.75 33.13 -16.72
N THR A 67 25.08 32.97 -16.67
CA THR A 67 25.87 32.77 -17.88
C THR A 67 25.59 31.40 -18.48
N VAL A 68 25.12 31.38 -19.73
CA VAL A 68 24.92 30.15 -20.49
C VAL A 68 26.11 29.96 -21.43
N ARG A 69 26.77 28.80 -21.35
CA ARG A 69 27.92 28.46 -22.20
C ARG A 69 27.61 27.18 -22.99
N PRO A 70 27.83 27.14 -24.32
CA PRO A 70 27.68 25.90 -25.08
C PRO A 70 28.69 24.86 -24.59
N VAL A 71 28.24 23.62 -24.39
CA VAL A 71 29.09 22.47 -24.08
C VAL A 71 29.40 21.76 -25.38
N ASP A 72 30.69 21.51 -25.64
CA ASP A 72 31.12 20.83 -26.86
C ASP A 72 30.82 19.33 -26.76
N ASP A 73 29.64 18.94 -27.24
CA ASP A 73 29.16 17.56 -27.33
C ASP A 73 29.19 17.00 -28.76
N GLY A 74 29.73 17.77 -29.72
CA GLY A 74 29.76 17.43 -31.14
C GLY A 74 28.45 17.66 -31.91
N GLU A 75 27.36 18.03 -31.22
CA GLU A 75 26.04 18.22 -31.84
C GLU A 75 25.45 19.63 -31.61
N GLY A 76 26.03 20.41 -30.68
CA GLY A 76 25.65 21.80 -30.43
C GLY A 76 24.27 21.94 -29.79
N ARG A 77 23.84 20.92 -29.04
CA ARG A 77 22.50 20.82 -28.43
C ARG A 77 22.52 20.93 -26.91
N ARG A 78 23.68 21.29 -26.33
CA ARG A 78 23.93 21.25 -24.90
C ARG A 78 24.54 22.56 -24.41
N TRP A 79 24.03 23.05 -23.28
CA TRP A 79 24.47 24.30 -22.67
C TRP A 79 24.66 24.13 -21.17
N ALA A 80 25.77 24.62 -20.63
CA ALA A 80 26.01 24.72 -19.20
C ALA A 80 25.49 26.06 -18.68
N VAL A 81 24.82 26.06 -17.53
CA VAL A 81 24.26 27.26 -16.90
C VAL A 81 24.99 27.52 -15.58
N GLY A 82 25.59 28.71 -15.46
CA GLY A 82 26.38 29.11 -14.29
C GLY A 82 27.68 28.35 -14.13
N ASP A 83 28.28 28.44 -12.95
CA ASP A 83 29.65 27.97 -12.73
C ASP A 83 29.77 26.48 -12.39
N GLU A 84 28.80 25.84 -11.72
CA GLU A 84 28.89 24.39 -11.45
C GLU A 84 27.51 23.73 -11.34
N GLY A 85 27.26 22.76 -12.23
CA GLY A 85 26.35 21.66 -11.92
C GLY A 85 25.03 21.58 -12.68
N VAL A 86 24.69 22.52 -13.56
CA VAL A 86 23.44 22.47 -14.34
C VAL A 86 23.76 22.55 -15.82
N GLU A 87 23.25 21.59 -16.58
CA GLU A 87 23.34 21.56 -18.03
C GLU A 87 21.95 21.38 -18.64
N ILE A 88 21.69 21.99 -19.77
CA ILE A 88 20.43 21.91 -20.51
C ILE A 88 20.75 21.22 -21.83
N LEU A 89 19.96 20.20 -22.17
CA LEU A 89 20.06 19.45 -23.40
C LEU A 89 18.76 19.60 -24.21
N ALA A 90 18.89 19.90 -25.50
CA ALA A 90 17.76 19.90 -26.44
C ALA A 90 17.69 18.58 -27.23
N ASP A 91 16.46 18.12 -27.45
CA ASP A 91 16.22 17.00 -28.36
C ASP A 91 16.60 17.35 -29.81
N LYS A 92 16.77 16.34 -30.68
CA LYS A 92 17.22 16.50 -32.08
C LYS A 92 16.34 17.44 -32.89
N GLU A 93 15.05 17.48 -32.59
CA GLU A 93 14.08 18.35 -33.26
C GLU A 93 13.89 19.71 -32.57
N ASN A 94 14.64 20.01 -31.49
CA ASN A 94 14.47 21.20 -30.62
C ASN A 94 13.04 21.39 -30.10
N SER A 95 12.29 20.29 -29.98
CA SER A 95 10.91 20.25 -29.52
C SER A 95 10.80 20.06 -28.01
N MET A 96 11.88 19.60 -27.37
CA MET A 96 11.95 19.28 -25.95
C MET A 96 13.30 19.70 -25.36
N LEU A 97 13.29 20.12 -24.09
CA LEU A 97 14.49 20.43 -23.29
C LEU A 97 14.53 19.55 -22.05
N VAL A 98 15.72 19.10 -21.67
CA VAL A 98 16.00 18.30 -20.47
C VAL A 98 17.07 19.01 -19.66
N VAL A 99 16.83 19.19 -18.36
CA VAL A 99 17.83 19.71 -17.41
C VAL A 99 18.60 18.53 -16.82
N LEU A 100 19.91 18.62 -16.84
CA LEU A 100 20.87 17.67 -16.28
C LEU A 100 21.52 18.34 -15.08
N THR A 101 21.55 17.67 -13.93
CA THR A 101 22.26 18.18 -12.76
C THR A 101 23.46 17.30 -12.42
N LYS A 102 24.58 17.90 -12.02
CA LYS A 102 25.77 17.18 -11.56
C LYS A 102 25.53 16.74 -10.13
N THR A 103 25.18 15.48 -9.95
CA THR A 103 25.06 14.85 -8.64
C THR A 103 26.27 13.99 -8.30
N SER A 104 26.57 13.84 -7.01
CA SER A 104 27.59 12.90 -6.56
C SER A 104 27.21 11.46 -6.90
N LEU A 105 28.20 10.60 -7.20
CA LEU A 105 27.96 9.17 -7.49
C LEU A 105 27.12 8.48 -6.41
N TRP A 106 27.36 8.80 -5.13
CA TRP A 106 26.60 8.21 -4.01
C TRP A 106 25.14 8.67 -4.00
N THR A 107 24.90 9.93 -4.35
CA THR A 107 23.55 10.48 -4.51
C THR A 107 22.82 9.79 -5.66
N ALA A 108 23.48 9.63 -6.81
CA ALA A 108 22.92 8.94 -7.97
C ALA A 108 22.61 7.46 -7.67
N LEU A 109 23.53 6.74 -7.01
CA LEU A 109 23.30 5.35 -6.60
C LEU A 109 22.15 5.23 -5.59
N PHE A 110 22.02 6.18 -4.67
CA PHE A 110 20.95 6.19 -3.68
C PHE A 110 19.58 6.43 -4.33
N PHE A 111 19.43 7.48 -5.15
CA PHE A 111 18.17 7.76 -5.83
C PHE A 111 17.85 6.72 -6.92
N GLY A 112 18.88 6.17 -7.59
CA GLY A 112 18.73 5.02 -8.48
C GLY A 112 18.22 3.78 -7.75
N PHE A 113 18.72 3.49 -6.54
CA PHE A 113 18.16 2.44 -5.67
C PHE A 113 16.70 2.73 -5.31
N CYS A 114 16.38 3.97 -4.93
CA CYS A 114 15.03 4.38 -4.59
C CYS A 114 14.05 4.18 -5.76
N ALA A 115 14.41 4.64 -6.96
CA ALA A 115 13.62 4.44 -8.18
C ALA A 115 13.51 2.96 -8.57
N ALA A 116 14.58 2.18 -8.43
CA ALA A 116 14.60 0.76 -8.77
C ALA A 116 13.68 -0.09 -7.89
N MET A 117 13.31 0.36 -6.69
CA MET A 117 12.32 -0.33 -5.83
C MET A 117 10.94 -0.45 -6.49
N LEU A 118 10.66 0.34 -7.53
CA LEU A 118 9.44 0.26 -8.35
C LEU A 118 9.56 -0.69 -9.53
N GLY A 119 10.77 -1.07 -9.91
CA GLY A 119 11.02 -1.98 -11.04
C GLY A 119 10.56 -3.41 -10.79
N ILE A 120 9.96 -3.69 -9.63
CA ILE A 120 9.46 -5.00 -9.21
C ILE A 120 8.10 -4.83 -8.54
N SER A 121 7.04 -5.25 -9.23
CA SER A 121 5.65 -5.16 -8.77
C SER A 121 4.88 -6.44 -9.13
N GLY A 122 3.81 -6.74 -8.41
CA GLY A 122 2.90 -7.86 -8.66
C GLY A 122 3.06 -9.07 -7.73
N PHE A 123 4.15 -9.17 -6.96
CA PHE A 123 4.29 -10.27 -5.97
C PHE A 123 3.31 -10.12 -4.80
N GLU A 124 2.97 -8.88 -4.46
CA GLU A 124 1.99 -8.51 -3.45
C GLU A 124 0.59 -9.00 -3.82
N SER A 125 0.25 -8.99 -5.12
CA SER A 125 -1.02 -9.55 -5.59
C SER A 125 -1.10 -11.04 -5.30
N SER A 126 0.00 -11.79 -5.45
CA SER A 126 0.06 -13.21 -5.09
C SER A 126 -0.21 -13.46 -3.60
N ALA A 127 0.15 -12.52 -2.72
CA ALA A 127 -0.19 -12.62 -1.30
C ALA A 127 -1.70 -12.43 -1.04
N ASN A 128 -2.39 -11.63 -1.85
CA ASN A 128 -3.82 -11.34 -1.67
C ASN A 128 -4.75 -12.55 -1.88
N PHE A 129 -4.34 -13.54 -2.66
CA PHE A 129 -5.09 -14.78 -2.91
C PHE A 129 -4.29 -16.02 -2.53
N VAL A 130 -3.34 -15.89 -1.60
CA VAL A 130 -2.50 -17.01 -1.14
C VAL A 130 -3.33 -18.19 -0.59
N GLU A 131 -4.51 -17.90 -0.03
CA GLU A 131 -5.46 -18.92 0.48
C GLU A 131 -6.10 -19.75 -0.65
N GLU A 132 -6.15 -19.23 -1.87
CA GLU A 132 -6.71 -19.90 -3.04
C GLU A 132 -5.63 -20.66 -3.83
N GLN A 133 -4.35 -20.48 -3.48
CA GLN A 133 -3.23 -21.14 -4.14
C GLN A 133 -2.97 -22.54 -3.57
N GLU A 134 -2.46 -23.43 -4.42
CA GLU A 134 -1.99 -24.74 -3.96
C GLU A 134 -0.77 -24.60 -3.00
N PRO A 135 -0.61 -25.54 -2.04
CA PRO A 135 0.50 -25.52 -1.11
C PRO A 135 1.87 -25.45 -1.82
N GLY A 136 2.68 -24.46 -1.43
CA GLY A 136 4.03 -24.28 -1.96
C GLY A 136 4.11 -23.54 -3.30
N VAL A 137 2.99 -23.07 -3.88
CA VAL A 137 3.01 -22.19 -5.06
C VAL A 137 3.57 -20.82 -4.73
N PHE A 138 3.13 -20.19 -3.63
CA PHE A 138 3.57 -18.84 -3.24
C PHE A 138 5.12 -18.68 -3.17
N PRO A 139 5.89 -19.58 -2.51
CA PRO A 139 7.35 -19.51 -2.55
C PRO A 139 7.95 -19.66 -3.96
N LYS A 140 7.33 -20.47 -4.84
CA LYS A 140 7.77 -20.61 -6.23
C LYS A 140 7.52 -19.32 -7.01
N THR A 141 6.39 -18.66 -6.80
CA THR A 141 6.07 -17.36 -7.40
C THR A 141 7.14 -16.33 -7.05
N LEU A 142 7.46 -16.17 -5.76
CA LEU A 142 8.50 -15.24 -5.31
C LEU A 142 9.87 -15.55 -5.92
N ARG A 143 10.27 -16.82 -5.93
CA ARG A 143 11.56 -17.24 -6.49
C ARG A 143 11.64 -17.00 -8.00
N ASN A 144 10.61 -17.39 -8.74
CA ASN A 144 10.59 -17.28 -10.21
C ASN A 144 10.57 -15.81 -10.64
N MET A 145 9.83 -14.97 -9.90
CA MET A 145 9.80 -13.54 -10.13
C MET A 145 11.17 -12.90 -9.88
N TRP A 146 11.88 -13.30 -8.82
CA TRP A 146 13.24 -12.82 -8.56
C TRP A 146 14.22 -13.17 -9.69
N TRP A 147 14.13 -14.39 -10.23
CA TRP A 147 14.92 -14.78 -11.42
C TRP A 147 14.58 -13.95 -12.64
N ALA A 148 13.29 -13.77 -12.93
CA ALA A 148 12.84 -12.98 -14.09
C ALA A 148 13.37 -11.55 -14.01
N VAL A 149 13.20 -10.88 -12.87
CA VAL A 149 13.69 -9.51 -12.65
C VAL A 149 15.21 -9.41 -12.75
N SER A 150 15.94 -10.33 -12.11
CA SER A 150 17.41 -10.30 -12.07
C SER A 150 18.05 -10.50 -13.44
N ILE A 151 17.31 -11.07 -14.39
CA ILE A 151 17.77 -11.28 -15.77
C ILE A 151 17.22 -10.17 -16.67
N LEU A 152 15.91 -9.94 -16.66
CA LEU A 152 15.25 -9.03 -17.58
C LEU A 152 15.66 -7.56 -17.32
N ASN A 153 15.59 -7.08 -16.07
CA ASN A 153 15.85 -5.66 -15.80
C ASN A 153 17.29 -5.24 -16.16
N PRO A 154 18.35 -5.97 -15.74
CA PRO A 154 19.71 -5.64 -16.15
C PRO A 154 19.95 -5.81 -17.65
N THR A 155 19.33 -6.81 -18.29
CA THR A 155 19.45 -7.00 -19.74
C THR A 155 18.80 -5.85 -20.50
N MET A 156 17.62 -5.41 -20.08
CA MET A 156 16.94 -4.27 -20.68
C MET A 156 17.74 -2.97 -20.48
N ALA A 157 18.26 -2.72 -19.28
CA ALA A 157 19.13 -1.58 -19.03
C ALA A 157 20.38 -1.60 -19.93
N LEU A 158 21.04 -2.75 -20.06
CA LEU A 158 22.20 -2.93 -20.93
C LEU A 158 21.86 -2.70 -22.40
N LEU A 159 20.73 -3.22 -22.88
CA LEU A 159 20.27 -3.01 -24.26
C LEU A 159 19.95 -1.55 -24.54
N THR A 160 19.30 -0.86 -23.60
CA THR A 160 19.02 0.56 -23.72
C THR A 160 20.31 1.36 -23.83
N LEU A 161 21.29 1.13 -22.95
CA LEU A 161 22.58 1.82 -22.97
C LEU A 161 23.46 1.47 -24.18
N ALA A 162 23.28 0.28 -24.76
CA ALA A 162 24.01 -0.14 -25.96
C ALA A 162 23.47 0.48 -27.26
N VAL A 163 22.21 0.91 -27.27
CA VAL A 163 21.53 1.42 -28.47
C VAL A 163 21.33 2.93 -28.42
N LEU A 164 20.99 3.48 -27.25
CA LEU A 164 20.66 4.88 -27.06
C LEU A 164 21.72 5.56 -26.21
N PRO A 165 22.20 6.76 -26.61
CA PRO A 165 22.97 7.61 -25.70
C PRO A 165 22.16 7.92 -24.44
N VAL A 166 22.79 7.93 -23.27
CA VAL A 166 22.13 8.22 -21.96
C VAL A 166 21.34 9.53 -22.02
N ALA A 167 21.91 10.52 -22.70
CA ALA A 167 21.33 11.83 -22.97
C ALA A 167 19.96 11.77 -23.69
N GLU A 168 19.70 10.74 -24.50
CA GLU A 168 18.45 10.60 -25.27
C GLU A 168 17.36 9.82 -24.55
N VAL A 169 17.69 9.15 -23.43
CA VAL A 169 16.74 8.34 -22.65
C VAL A 169 15.65 9.20 -22.03
N GLY A 170 16.01 10.40 -21.54
CA GLY A 170 15.08 11.32 -20.90
C GLY A 170 13.92 11.78 -21.81
N PHE A 171 14.19 11.97 -23.11
CA PHE A 171 13.19 12.44 -24.07
C PHE A 171 12.14 11.39 -24.44
N HIS A 172 12.44 10.10 -24.25
CA HIS A 172 11.57 8.99 -24.64
C HIS A 172 11.05 8.19 -23.44
N LYS A 173 11.10 8.75 -22.22
CA LYS A 173 10.79 8.05 -20.97
C LYS A 173 9.43 7.32 -20.96
N ASP A 174 8.39 7.92 -21.55
CA ASP A 174 7.03 7.37 -21.52
C ASP A 174 6.83 6.17 -22.44
N HIS A 175 7.67 6.00 -23.45
CA HIS A 175 7.55 4.96 -24.48
C HIS A 175 8.90 4.38 -24.91
N LEU A 176 9.84 4.32 -23.96
CA LEU A 176 11.25 3.97 -24.19
C LEU A 176 11.43 2.64 -24.92
N LEU A 177 10.64 1.62 -24.57
CA LEU A 177 10.74 0.30 -25.20
C LEU A 177 10.29 0.31 -26.67
N ALA A 178 9.23 1.05 -26.98
CA ALA A 178 8.73 1.18 -28.34
C ALA A 178 9.72 1.98 -29.21
N HIS A 179 10.34 3.02 -28.64
CA HIS A 179 11.40 3.78 -29.29
C HIS A 179 12.66 2.93 -29.52
N LEU A 180 13.09 2.16 -28.51
CA LEU A 180 14.20 1.22 -28.63
C LEU A 180 13.96 0.20 -29.75
N GLY A 181 12.73 -0.31 -29.87
CA GLY A 181 12.33 -1.19 -30.96
C GLY A 181 12.41 -0.52 -32.35
N ASP A 182 12.03 0.75 -32.44
CA ASP A 182 12.10 1.54 -33.67
C ASP A 182 13.55 1.74 -34.13
N VAL A 183 14.43 2.13 -33.21
CA VAL A 183 15.85 2.38 -33.52
C VAL A 183 16.60 1.08 -33.86
N THR A 184 16.27 -0.02 -33.20
CA THR A 184 16.97 -1.31 -33.41
C THR A 184 16.49 -2.08 -34.64
N ALA A 185 15.19 -2.14 -34.90
CA ALA A 185 14.61 -3.00 -35.93
C ALA A 185 13.56 -2.30 -36.82
N GLY A 186 13.29 -1.02 -36.61
CA GLY A 186 12.33 -0.23 -37.37
C GLY A 186 10.89 -0.33 -36.88
N GLY A 187 9.99 0.40 -37.57
CA GLY A 187 8.62 0.64 -37.12
C GLY A 187 7.74 -0.60 -36.89
N TRP A 188 8.05 -1.77 -37.47
CA TRP A 188 7.28 -2.99 -37.22
C TRP A 188 7.45 -3.47 -35.77
N LEU A 189 8.66 -3.38 -35.21
CA LEU A 189 8.93 -3.81 -33.84
C LEU A 189 8.32 -2.82 -32.85
N LYS A 190 8.38 -1.52 -33.16
CA LYS A 190 7.64 -0.48 -32.43
C LYS A 190 6.15 -0.78 -32.33
N ILE A 191 5.50 -1.11 -33.45
CA ILE A 191 4.06 -1.43 -33.46
C ILE A 191 3.78 -2.69 -32.62
N LEU A 192 4.61 -3.72 -32.74
CA LEU A 192 4.45 -4.96 -31.98
C LEU A 192 4.58 -4.70 -30.46
N ILE A 193 5.62 -3.98 -30.05
CA ILE A 193 5.85 -3.61 -28.64
C ILE A 193 4.69 -2.76 -28.11
N SER A 194 4.19 -1.79 -28.89
CA SER A 194 3.06 -0.96 -28.48
C SER A 194 1.77 -1.75 -28.30
N ILE A 195 1.48 -2.72 -29.19
CA ILE A 195 0.32 -3.62 -29.04
C ILE A 195 0.47 -4.50 -27.80
N ASP A 196 1.65 -5.09 -27.60
CA ASP A 196 1.94 -5.92 -26.43
C ASP A 196 1.78 -5.12 -25.13
N ALA A 197 2.36 -3.92 -25.07
CA ALA A 197 2.23 -3.00 -23.93
C ALA A 197 0.75 -2.67 -23.64
N ALA A 198 -0.06 -2.39 -24.67
CA ALA A 198 -1.48 -2.11 -24.49
C ALA A 198 -2.25 -3.32 -23.93
N LEU A 199 -1.95 -4.54 -24.40
CA LEU A 199 -2.56 -5.77 -23.90
C LEU A 199 -2.15 -6.06 -22.45
N VAL A 200 -0.86 -5.91 -22.13
CA VAL A 200 -0.32 -6.12 -20.77
C VAL A 200 -0.90 -5.12 -19.78
N LEU A 201 -0.94 -3.82 -20.14
CA LEU A 201 -1.55 -2.78 -19.31
C LEU A 201 -3.05 -3.00 -19.10
N SER A 202 -3.77 -3.46 -20.14
CA SER A 202 -5.19 -3.85 -20.01
C SER A 202 -5.37 -5.02 -19.02
N GLY A 203 -4.45 -5.98 -19.05
CA GLY A 203 -4.40 -7.08 -18.07
C GLY A 203 -4.16 -6.58 -16.65
N ALA A 204 -3.25 -5.62 -16.45
CA ALA A 204 -2.98 -5.00 -15.15
C ALA A 204 -4.23 -4.29 -14.59
N VAL A 205 -5.00 -3.60 -15.45
CA VAL A 205 -6.28 -3.00 -15.05
C VAL A 205 -7.28 -4.08 -14.62
N LEU A 206 -7.45 -5.14 -15.40
CA LEU A 206 -8.37 -6.23 -15.06
C LEU A 206 -8.01 -6.91 -13.72
N THR A 207 -6.73 -7.20 -13.50
CA THR A 207 -6.25 -7.79 -12.23
C THR A 207 -6.46 -6.85 -11.04
N SER A 208 -6.35 -5.54 -11.24
CA SER A 208 -6.68 -4.54 -10.21
C SER A 208 -8.15 -4.59 -9.80
N TYR A 209 -9.08 -4.74 -10.76
CA TYR A 209 -10.51 -4.91 -10.45
C TYR A 209 -10.78 -6.17 -9.64
N VAL A 210 -10.15 -7.29 -9.99
CA VAL A 210 -10.27 -8.55 -9.23
C VAL A 210 -9.72 -8.38 -7.82
N GLY A 211 -8.53 -7.78 -7.69
CA GLY A 211 -7.86 -7.54 -6.40
C GLY A 211 -8.65 -6.63 -5.48
N VAL A 212 -9.08 -5.46 -5.96
CA VAL A 212 -9.88 -4.50 -5.16
C VAL A 212 -11.22 -5.09 -4.78
N THR A 213 -11.88 -5.83 -5.69
CA THR A 213 -13.14 -6.51 -5.37
C THR A 213 -12.97 -7.49 -4.22
N GLY A 214 -11.94 -8.34 -4.27
CA GLY A 214 -11.62 -9.29 -3.20
C GLY A 214 -11.28 -8.59 -1.87
N LEU A 215 -10.41 -7.57 -1.92
CA LEU A 215 -9.97 -6.83 -0.73
C LEU A 215 -11.12 -6.11 -0.05
N VAL A 216 -11.88 -5.30 -0.78
CA VAL A 216 -13.00 -4.52 -0.23
C VAL A 216 -14.09 -5.46 0.28
N ARG A 217 -14.36 -6.57 -0.41
CA ARG A 217 -15.29 -7.59 0.07
C ARG A 217 -14.85 -8.17 1.41
N ARG A 218 -13.57 -8.56 1.56
CA ARG A 218 -13.02 -9.07 2.83
C ARG A 218 -13.05 -8.02 3.94
N MET A 219 -12.58 -6.80 3.67
CA MET A 219 -12.61 -5.71 4.65
C MET A 219 -14.04 -5.33 5.07
N THR A 220 -15.01 -5.44 4.15
CA THR A 220 -16.42 -5.18 4.48
C THR A 220 -17.01 -6.32 5.32
N LEU A 221 -16.70 -7.58 5.03
CA LEU A 221 -17.05 -8.72 5.90
C LEU A 221 -16.44 -8.56 7.29
N ASP A 222 -15.22 -8.03 7.36
CA ASP A 222 -14.50 -7.71 8.59
C ASP A 222 -15.01 -6.43 9.29
N ARG A 223 -16.06 -5.80 8.74
CA ARG A 223 -16.72 -4.60 9.28
C ARG A 223 -15.83 -3.35 9.31
N CYS A 224 -14.68 -3.37 8.63
CA CYS A 224 -13.83 -2.19 8.43
C CYS A 224 -14.39 -1.21 7.39
N LEU A 225 -15.31 -1.67 6.55
CA LEU A 225 -15.99 -0.89 5.51
C LEU A 225 -17.52 -1.05 5.59
N PRO A 226 -18.31 -0.13 4.99
CA PRO A 226 -19.76 -0.18 5.09
C PRO A 226 -20.41 -1.39 4.39
N GLN A 227 -21.34 -2.06 5.10
CA GLN A 227 -21.95 -3.32 4.68
C GLN A 227 -22.72 -3.28 3.35
N PHE A 228 -23.17 -2.10 2.91
CA PHE A 228 -23.89 -1.98 1.64
C PHE A 228 -23.01 -2.36 0.44
N LEU A 229 -21.67 -2.34 0.57
CA LEU A 229 -20.74 -2.76 -0.49
C LEU A 229 -20.84 -4.25 -0.82
N LEU A 230 -21.29 -5.09 0.12
CA LEU A 230 -21.46 -6.54 -0.08
C LEU A 230 -22.72 -6.91 -0.87
N LYS A 231 -23.56 -5.95 -1.27
CA LYS A 231 -24.79 -6.28 -1.99
C LYS A 231 -24.44 -6.84 -3.37
N GLU A 232 -24.73 -8.13 -3.55
CA GLU A 232 -24.56 -8.82 -4.82
C GLU A 232 -25.72 -8.56 -5.78
N ASN A 233 -25.40 -8.50 -7.07
CA ASN A 233 -26.39 -8.45 -8.13
C ASN A 233 -27.03 -9.83 -8.32
N ARG A 234 -28.37 -9.86 -8.45
CA ARG A 234 -29.14 -11.10 -8.64
C ARG A 234 -28.84 -11.82 -9.96
N ALA A 235 -28.41 -11.10 -11.00
CA ALA A 235 -28.17 -11.68 -12.31
C ALA A 235 -26.78 -12.33 -12.45
N PHE A 236 -25.75 -11.72 -11.85
CA PHE A 236 -24.35 -12.11 -12.07
C PHE A 236 -23.62 -12.57 -10.79
N GLY A 237 -24.22 -12.38 -9.60
CA GLY A 237 -23.58 -12.72 -8.33
C GLY A 237 -22.38 -11.82 -7.98
N THR A 238 -22.22 -10.69 -8.65
CA THR A 238 -21.09 -9.77 -8.51
C THR A 238 -21.41 -8.61 -7.55
N THR A 239 -20.38 -8.13 -6.84
CA THR A 239 -20.47 -6.96 -5.96
C THR A 239 -20.25 -5.67 -6.76
N ASP A 240 -21.20 -5.32 -7.63
CA ASP A 240 -21.09 -4.21 -8.61
C ASP A 240 -20.78 -2.87 -7.97
N ARG A 241 -21.23 -2.65 -6.72
CA ARG A 241 -20.97 -1.42 -5.97
C ARG A 241 -19.49 -1.19 -5.72
N ILE A 242 -18.73 -2.26 -5.47
CA ILE A 242 -17.27 -2.18 -5.27
C ILE A 242 -16.60 -1.81 -6.59
N ILE A 243 -17.02 -2.45 -7.69
CA ILE A 243 -16.50 -2.18 -9.03
C ILE A 243 -16.76 -0.72 -9.43
N ILE A 244 -17.99 -0.23 -9.23
CA ILE A 244 -18.37 1.16 -9.52
C ILE A 244 -17.60 2.13 -8.63
N ALA A 245 -17.47 1.85 -7.33
CA ALA A 245 -16.70 2.70 -6.42
C ALA A 245 -15.22 2.78 -6.84
N PHE A 246 -14.62 1.66 -7.24
CA PHE A 246 -13.25 1.64 -7.74
C PHE A 246 -13.11 2.39 -9.07
N PHE A 247 -14.07 2.27 -9.98
CA PHE A 247 -14.10 3.05 -11.22
C PHE A 247 -14.16 4.56 -10.95
N ILE A 248 -15.04 5.00 -10.03
CA ILE A 248 -15.15 6.40 -9.62
C ILE A 248 -13.82 6.89 -9.01
N LEU A 249 -13.17 6.06 -8.19
CA LEU A 249 -11.86 6.38 -7.62
C LEU A 249 -10.78 6.51 -8.72
N ALA A 250 -10.75 5.59 -9.68
CA ALA A 250 -9.79 5.67 -10.79
C ALA A 250 -10.01 6.92 -11.66
N VAL A 251 -11.27 7.25 -11.97
CA VAL A 251 -11.62 8.48 -12.71
C VAL A 251 -11.29 9.73 -11.89
N SER A 252 -11.49 9.73 -10.58
CA SER A 252 -11.14 10.88 -9.74
C SER A 252 -9.64 11.11 -9.71
N VAL A 253 -8.84 10.04 -9.62
CA VAL A 253 -7.38 10.12 -9.70
C VAL A 253 -6.93 10.68 -11.05
N LEU A 254 -7.51 10.20 -12.15
CA LEU A 254 -7.22 10.73 -13.48
C LEU A 254 -7.58 12.23 -13.59
N ALA A 255 -8.72 12.64 -13.03
CA ALA A 255 -9.17 14.03 -13.08
C ALA A 255 -8.31 14.97 -12.22
N VAL A 256 -7.90 14.53 -11.02
CA VAL A 256 -7.06 15.33 -10.10
C VAL A 256 -5.63 15.46 -10.62
N THR A 257 -5.08 14.40 -11.22
CA THR A 257 -3.73 14.40 -11.79
C THR A 257 -3.66 15.03 -13.18
N GLY A 258 -4.80 15.36 -13.81
CA GLY A 258 -4.82 15.86 -15.18
C GLY A 258 -4.29 14.88 -16.23
N GLY A 259 -4.14 13.59 -15.87
CA GLY A 259 -3.48 12.59 -16.71
C GLY A 259 -1.95 12.59 -16.62
N GLU A 260 -1.34 13.36 -15.72
CA GLU A 260 0.10 13.36 -15.51
C GLU A 260 0.55 12.04 -14.85
N LEU A 261 1.28 11.22 -15.62
CA LEU A 261 1.69 9.88 -15.21
C LEU A 261 2.65 9.90 -14.01
N GLU A 262 3.49 10.93 -13.93
CA GLU A 262 4.46 11.15 -12.86
C GLU A 262 3.77 11.31 -11.51
N ALA A 263 2.78 12.20 -11.42
CA ALA A 263 1.99 12.40 -10.21
C ALA A 263 1.27 11.11 -9.75
N LEU A 264 0.76 10.32 -10.71
CA LEU A 264 0.12 9.03 -10.42
C LEU A 264 1.10 7.98 -9.91
N ALA A 265 2.28 7.89 -10.53
CA ALA A 265 3.35 6.99 -10.12
C ALA A 265 3.79 7.30 -8.68
N GLY A 266 3.80 8.57 -8.28
CA GLY A 266 4.06 9.01 -6.92
C GLY A 266 3.15 8.39 -5.86
N VAL A 267 1.83 8.43 -6.08
CA VAL A 267 0.83 7.85 -5.16
C VAL A 267 1.05 6.35 -5.01
N TYR A 268 1.23 5.65 -6.12
CA TYR A 268 1.49 4.21 -6.13
C TYR A 268 2.75 3.88 -5.32
N THR A 269 3.83 4.60 -5.58
CA THR A 269 5.15 4.36 -5.00
C THR A 269 5.17 4.50 -3.48
N LEU A 270 4.71 5.65 -2.98
CA LEU A 270 4.72 5.95 -1.56
C LEU A 270 3.79 5.00 -0.79
N SER A 271 2.61 4.72 -1.36
CA SER A 271 1.67 3.74 -0.79
C SER A 271 2.29 2.34 -0.70
N PHE A 272 2.91 1.88 -1.78
CA PHE A 272 3.52 0.56 -1.86
C PHE A 272 4.65 0.40 -0.85
N LEU A 273 5.61 1.33 -0.82
CA LEU A 273 6.73 1.26 0.12
C LEU A 273 6.26 1.36 1.58
N ALA A 274 5.28 2.21 1.89
CA ALA A 274 4.70 2.29 3.23
C ALA A 274 4.09 0.94 3.67
N VAL A 275 3.35 0.26 2.79
CA VAL A 275 2.79 -1.06 3.05
C VAL A 275 3.90 -2.11 3.23
N MET A 276 4.98 -2.05 2.43
CA MET A 276 6.11 -2.95 2.58
C MET A 276 6.82 -2.80 3.93
N VAL A 277 6.97 -1.56 4.42
CA VAL A 277 7.46 -1.28 5.78
C VAL A 277 6.52 -1.87 6.84
N LEU A 278 5.21 -1.71 6.67
CA LEU A 278 4.21 -2.31 7.58
C LEU A 278 4.25 -3.84 7.57
N PHE A 279 4.49 -4.48 6.43
CA PHE A 279 4.68 -5.95 6.35
C PHE A 279 5.91 -6.40 7.13
N ALA A 280 7.03 -5.68 7.00
CA ALA A 280 8.23 -5.97 7.78
C ALA A 280 7.99 -5.79 9.28
N ALA A 281 7.31 -4.71 9.68
CA ALA A 281 6.89 -4.47 11.06
C ALA A 281 5.95 -5.58 11.59
N GLY A 282 4.96 -5.99 10.81
CA GLY A 282 4.04 -7.08 11.13
C GLY A 282 4.76 -8.41 11.35
N ASN A 283 5.73 -8.74 10.50
CA ASN A 283 6.58 -9.93 10.67
C ASN A 283 7.39 -9.87 11.98
N MET A 284 7.97 -8.72 12.32
CA MET A 284 8.69 -8.53 13.59
C MET A 284 7.76 -8.66 14.80
N LEU A 285 6.55 -8.07 14.75
CA LEU A 285 5.55 -8.20 15.80
C LEU A 285 5.09 -9.66 15.97
N LEU A 286 4.87 -10.40 14.89
CA LEU A 286 4.54 -11.83 14.94
C LEU A 286 5.68 -12.69 15.51
N LYS A 287 6.94 -12.36 15.21
CA LYS A 287 8.12 -12.99 15.82
C LYS A 287 8.20 -12.76 17.34
N ILE A 288 7.73 -11.62 17.83
CA ILE A 288 7.79 -11.31 19.27
C ILE A 288 6.55 -11.85 20.00
N LYS A 289 5.36 -11.54 19.51
CA LYS A 289 4.09 -11.79 20.20
C LYS A 289 3.51 -13.19 19.95
N ARG A 290 3.84 -13.85 18.82
CA ARG A 290 3.25 -15.14 18.40
C ARG A 290 4.32 -16.14 17.96
N GLN A 291 5.23 -16.48 18.87
CA GLN A 291 6.36 -17.39 18.61
C GLN A 291 5.96 -18.84 18.35
N ARG A 292 4.81 -19.28 18.87
CA ARG A 292 4.36 -20.68 18.79
C ARG A 292 3.67 -21.06 17.49
N LEU A 293 3.30 -20.09 16.66
CA LEU A 293 2.64 -20.38 15.39
C LEU A 293 3.57 -21.19 14.47
N PRO A 294 3.06 -22.25 13.82
CA PRO A 294 3.82 -23.01 12.84
C PRO A 294 4.26 -22.11 11.68
N ARG A 295 5.51 -22.25 11.25
CA ARG A 295 6.09 -21.41 10.18
C ARG A 295 6.77 -22.30 9.14
N PRO A 296 6.23 -22.39 7.92
CA PRO A 296 6.86 -23.16 6.85
C PRO A 296 8.20 -22.55 6.40
N ALA A 297 8.35 -21.23 6.51
CA ALA A 297 9.59 -20.51 6.24
C ALA A 297 9.92 -19.54 7.39
N ARG A 298 11.20 -19.47 7.79
CA ARG A 298 11.69 -18.58 8.85
C ARG A 298 12.77 -17.66 8.30
N ALA A 299 12.45 -16.38 8.11
CA ALA A 299 13.44 -15.35 7.79
C ALA A 299 14.29 -15.01 9.04
N PRO A 300 15.63 -15.03 9.01
CA PRO A 300 16.45 -14.60 10.14
C PRO A 300 16.32 -13.10 10.42
N TRP A 301 16.52 -12.67 11.68
CA TRP A 301 16.37 -11.27 12.09
C TRP A 301 17.22 -10.27 11.29
N PRO A 302 18.51 -10.53 10.99
CA PRO A 302 19.33 -9.59 10.23
C PRO A 302 18.73 -9.24 8.87
N TYR A 303 18.19 -10.23 8.14
CA TYR A 303 17.55 -9.99 6.84
C TYR A 303 16.31 -9.11 6.97
N VAL A 304 15.49 -9.31 8.01
CA VAL A 304 14.28 -8.49 8.24
C VAL A 304 14.67 -7.04 8.56
N ILE A 305 15.70 -6.84 9.38
CA ILE A 305 16.19 -5.50 9.75
C ILE A 305 16.74 -4.77 8.53
N VAL A 306 17.62 -5.43 7.76
CA VAL A 306 18.20 -4.84 6.54
C VAL A 306 17.11 -4.49 5.53
N ALA A 307 16.16 -5.40 5.28
CA ALA A 307 15.04 -5.13 4.36
C ALA A 307 14.17 -3.95 4.84
N THR A 308 13.94 -3.84 6.16
CA THR A 308 13.18 -2.72 6.73
C THR A 308 13.92 -1.40 6.53
N ILE A 309 15.22 -1.35 6.83
CA ILE A 309 16.05 -0.15 6.66
C ILE A 309 16.07 0.27 5.19
N ALA A 310 16.26 -0.69 4.27
CA ALA A 310 16.26 -0.44 2.83
C ALA A 310 14.91 0.12 2.34
N ALA A 311 13.79 -0.45 2.76
CA ALA A 311 12.45 0.04 2.41
C ALA A 311 12.15 1.43 2.99
N VAL A 312 12.56 1.71 4.22
CA VAL A 312 12.40 3.03 4.85
C VAL A 312 13.28 4.07 4.14
N ALA A 313 14.53 3.72 3.83
CA ALA A 313 15.44 4.60 3.11
C ALA A 313 14.90 4.94 1.71
N ALA A 314 14.36 3.96 0.99
CA ALA A 314 13.70 4.19 -0.28
C ALA A 314 12.44 5.07 -0.14
N LEU A 315 11.64 4.87 0.91
CA LEU A 315 10.42 5.64 1.13
C LEU A 315 10.74 7.12 1.38
N VAL A 316 11.74 7.37 2.24
CA VAL A 316 12.22 8.72 2.55
C VAL A 316 12.88 9.34 1.33
N GLY A 317 13.71 8.58 0.61
CA GLY A 317 14.39 9.05 -0.60
C GLY A 317 13.40 9.56 -1.65
N ILE A 318 12.37 8.77 -1.98
CA ILE A 318 11.36 9.17 -2.96
C ILE A 318 10.52 10.35 -2.47
N ALA A 319 10.16 10.38 -1.19
CA ALA A 319 9.41 11.49 -0.62
C ALA A 319 10.19 12.82 -0.62
N VAL A 320 11.53 12.76 -0.53
CA VAL A 320 12.42 13.92 -0.62
C VAL A 320 12.66 14.35 -2.06
N ASP A 321 12.86 13.38 -2.97
CA ASP A 321 13.13 13.63 -4.39
C ASP A 321 11.93 14.27 -5.11
N HIS A 322 10.71 13.85 -4.75
CA HIS A 322 9.48 14.29 -5.39
C HIS A 322 8.43 14.71 -4.34
N PRO A 323 8.51 15.94 -3.82
CA PRO A 323 7.57 16.44 -2.80
C PRO A 323 6.13 16.49 -3.31
N ASP A 324 5.91 16.75 -4.60
CA ASP A 324 4.59 16.79 -5.21
C ASP A 324 3.87 15.42 -5.09
N TYR A 325 4.61 14.33 -5.26
CA TYR A 325 4.08 12.97 -5.11
C TYR A 325 3.57 12.70 -3.70
N PHE A 326 4.29 13.24 -2.71
CA PHE A 326 3.92 13.11 -1.30
C PHE A 326 2.63 13.85 -0.97
N VAL A 327 2.42 15.03 -1.56
CA VAL A 327 1.17 15.80 -1.41
C VAL A 327 -0.01 15.05 -2.02
N VAL A 328 0.13 14.52 -3.24
CA VAL A 328 -0.94 13.74 -3.89
C VAL A 328 -1.24 12.48 -3.07
N PHE A 329 -0.21 11.76 -2.59
CA PHE A 329 -0.38 10.61 -1.70
C PHE A 329 -1.21 10.95 -0.46
N LEU A 330 -0.88 12.04 0.25
CA LEU A 330 -1.63 12.46 1.44
C LEU A 330 -3.08 12.82 1.12
N SER A 331 -3.34 13.45 -0.02
CA SER A 331 -4.69 13.85 -0.42
C SER A 331 -5.65 12.66 -0.61
N TYR A 332 -5.14 11.48 -0.97
CA TYR A 332 -5.93 10.24 -1.04
C TYR A 332 -5.85 9.40 0.25
N PHE A 333 -4.69 9.38 0.89
CA PHE A 333 -4.47 8.61 2.11
C PHE A 333 -5.33 9.12 3.27
N ILE A 334 -5.37 10.44 3.52
CA ILE A 334 -6.09 11.03 4.65
C ILE A 334 -7.61 10.75 4.57
N PRO A 335 -8.31 11.02 3.45
CA PRO A 335 -9.74 10.70 3.35
C PRO A 335 -10.03 9.20 3.47
N THR A 336 -9.19 8.36 2.86
CA THR A 336 -9.36 6.90 2.94
C THR A 336 -9.20 6.41 4.38
N LEU A 337 -8.17 6.88 5.09
CA LEU A 337 -7.96 6.59 6.49
C LEU A 337 -9.11 7.11 7.37
N ALA A 338 -9.61 8.31 7.08
CA ALA A 338 -10.76 8.87 7.79
C ALA A 338 -12.01 7.99 7.64
N VAL A 339 -12.31 7.49 6.44
CA VAL A 339 -13.43 6.55 6.21
C VAL A 339 -13.27 5.28 7.05
N VAL A 340 -12.07 4.70 7.10
CA VAL A 340 -11.78 3.51 7.90
C VAL A 340 -11.90 3.79 9.40
N LEU A 341 -11.35 4.91 9.88
CA LEU A 341 -11.43 5.31 11.29
C LEU A 341 -12.89 5.59 11.72
N VAL A 342 -13.68 6.25 10.87
CA VAL A 342 -15.12 6.45 11.11
C VAL A 342 -15.84 5.11 11.21
N MET A 343 -15.50 4.13 10.37
CA MET A 343 -16.09 2.79 10.43
C MET A 343 -15.71 2.04 11.71
N LEU A 344 -14.46 2.12 12.15
CA LEU A 344 -13.99 1.50 13.40
C LEU A 344 -14.58 2.17 14.65
N TRP A 345 -14.78 3.48 14.63
CA TRP A 345 -15.37 4.21 15.75
C TRP A 345 -16.88 4.39 15.64
N ARG A 346 -17.53 3.78 14.64
CA ARG A 346 -18.94 4.04 14.32
C ARG A 346 -19.88 3.83 15.51
N VAL A 347 -19.64 2.83 16.35
CA VAL A 347 -20.51 2.57 17.51
C VAL A 347 -20.39 3.71 18.52
N GLY A 348 -19.16 4.18 18.79
CA GLY A 348 -18.94 5.34 19.66
C GLY A 348 -19.49 6.64 19.06
N LEU A 349 -19.37 6.82 17.74
CA LEU A 349 -19.90 7.98 17.03
C LEU A 349 -21.43 8.00 17.01
N LEU A 350 -22.07 6.85 16.75
CA LEU A 350 -23.53 6.71 16.82
C LEU A 350 -24.04 6.89 18.24
N ALA A 351 -23.36 6.34 19.25
CA ALA A 351 -23.70 6.54 20.66
C ALA A 351 -23.53 7.99 21.10
N PHE A 352 -22.48 8.68 20.61
CA PHE A 352 -22.29 10.12 20.85
C PHE A 352 -23.42 10.93 20.20
N VAL A 353 -23.75 10.65 18.93
CA VAL A 353 -24.87 11.30 18.23
C VAL A 353 -26.19 11.03 18.94
N LEU A 354 -26.43 9.81 19.41
CA LEU A 354 -27.60 9.46 20.21
C LEU A 354 -27.63 10.26 21.51
N GLY A 355 -26.53 10.34 22.24
CA GLY A 355 -26.44 11.13 23.48
C GLY A 355 -26.64 12.64 23.25
N VAL A 356 -26.12 13.19 22.15
CA VAL A 356 -26.39 14.58 21.73
C VAL A 356 -27.87 14.75 21.37
N LEU A 357 -28.45 13.78 20.65
CA LEU A 357 -29.85 13.80 20.28
C LEU A 357 -30.73 13.76 21.52
N GLU A 358 -30.46 12.87 22.48
CA GLU A 358 -31.14 12.76 23.78
C GLU A 358 -31.03 14.05 24.61
N TYR A 359 -29.85 14.68 24.60
CA TYR A 359 -29.63 15.96 25.26
C TYR A 359 -30.45 17.08 24.59
N CYS A 360 -30.52 17.10 23.26
CA CYS A 360 -31.28 18.07 22.48
C CYS A 360 -32.80 17.78 22.44
N THR A 361 -33.25 16.53 22.52
CA THR A 361 -34.68 16.16 22.54
C THR A 361 -35.31 16.48 23.89
N LYS A 362 -34.53 16.51 24.98
CA LYS A 362 -34.98 17.17 26.23
C LYS A 362 -35.29 18.65 26.04
N TRP A 363 -34.75 19.30 25.00
CA TRP A 363 -34.96 20.71 24.68
C TRP A 363 -36.02 20.95 23.58
N VAL A 364 -36.22 20.00 22.67
CA VAL A 364 -37.15 20.13 21.52
C VAL A 364 -37.98 18.84 21.37
N LEU A 365 -39.13 18.77 22.05
CA LEU A 365 -40.07 17.66 21.92
C LEU A 365 -40.87 17.75 20.61
N GLY A 366 -40.88 16.65 19.85
CA GLY A 366 -41.97 16.33 18.92
C GLY A 366 -41.58 15.64 17.61
N SER A 367 -40.42 15.97 17.01
CA SER A 367 -40.15 15.59 15.60
C SER A 367 -39.06 14.54 15.39
N LEU A 368 -38.35 14.09 16.43
CA LEU A 368 -37.12 13.28 16.29
C LEU A 368 -37.20 11.84 16.83
N GLY A 369 -38.35 11.40 17.36
CA GLY A 369 -38.49 10.07 17.99
C GLY A 369 -38.12 8.90 17.07
N GLY A 370 -38.53 8.95 15.80
CA GLY A 370 -38.19 7.89 14.83
C GLY A 370 -36.70 7.84 14.44
N MET A 371 -35.97 8.94 14.61
CA MET A 371 -34.52 8.98 14.36
C MET A 371 -33.75 8.33 15.51
N GLN A 372 -34.22 8.55 16.75
CA GLN A 372 -33.66 7.93 17.96
C GLN A 372 -33.84 6.40 17.93
N GLU A 373 -35.06 5.92 17.67
CA GLU A 373 -35.38 4.50 17.59
C GLU A 373 -34.58 3.80 16.48
N SER A 374 -34.42 4.45 15.31
CA SER A 374 -33.58 3.90 14.22
C SER A 374 -32.08 3.87 14.54
N LEU A 375 -31.59 4.78 15.38
CA LEU A 375 -30.20 4.82 15.85
C LEU A 375 -29.95 3.70 16.88
N GLU A 376 -30.85 3.53 17.85
CA GLU A 376 -30.82 2.44 18.83
C GLU A 376 -30.89 1.07 18.12
N ASP A 377 -31.85 0.88 17.21
CA ASP A 377 -31.98 -0.36 16.42
C ASP A 377 -30.70 -0.67 15.62
N LYS A 378 -30.03 0.33 15.04
CA LYS A 378 -28.77 0.14 14.31
C LYS A 378 -27.63 -0.23 15.25
N ILE A 379 -27.55 0.38 16.44
CA ILE A 379 -26.53 0.04 17.44
C ILE A 379 -26.72 -1.40 17.90
N ASP A 380 -27.98 -1.78 18.18
CA ASP A 380 -28.33 -3.13 18.60
C ASP A 380 -28.15 -4.16 17.49
N GLU A 381 -28.46 -3.84 16.23
CA GLU A 381 -28.16 -4.69 15.07
C GLU A 381 -26.65 -4.94 14.94
N ILE A 382 -25.82 -3.89 15.08
CA ILE A 382 -24.36 -4.02 15.00
C ILE A 382 -23.82 -4.90 16.14
N ASN A 383 -24.27 -4.65 17.37
CA ASN A 383 -23.80 -5.31 18.59
C ASN A 383 -24.33 -6.74 18.76
N SER A 384 -25.56 -7.03 18.30
CA SER A 384 -26.22 -8.33 18.48
C SER A 384 -25.66 -9.44 17.60
N GLN A 385 -24.82 -9.12 16.61
CA GLN A 385 -24.23 -10.11 15.72
C GLN A 385 -23.25 -11.01 16.50
N GLN A 386 -23.50 -12.31 16.48
CA GLN A 386 -22.78 -13.28 17.32
C GLN A 386 -21.38 -13.60 16.78
N VAL A 387 -20.43 -13.73 17.69
CA VAL A 387 -19.08 -14.26 17.45
C VAL A 387 -18.99 -15.70 17.95
N VAL A 388 -18.23 -16.56 17.27
CA VAL A 388 -17.99 -17.94 17.68
C VAL A 388 -16.56 -18.10 18.19
N PHE A 389 -16.37 -18.67 19.37
CA PHE A 389 -15.05 -19.03 19.88
C PHE A 389 -14.95 -20.54 20.10
N PHE A 390 -14.05 -21.20 19.37
CA PHE A 390 -13.80 -22.63 19.53
C PHE A 390 -12.75 -22.88 20.61
N THR A 391 -13.09 -23.77 21.55
CA THR A 391 -12.23 -24.13 22.68
C THR A 391 -12.25 -25.63 22.93
N ARG A 392 -11.16 -26.15 23.51
CA ARG A 392 -11.11 -27.51 24.07
C ARG A 392 -11.45 -27.55 25.57
N GLY A 393 -11.55 -26.39 26.21
CA GLY A 393 -11.87 -26.25 27.63
C GLY A 393 -10.68 -26.38 28.58
N ASP A 394 -9.45 -26.40 28.05
CA ASP A 394 -8.26 -26.78 28.82
C ASP A 394 -7.81 -25.69 29.82
N LYS A 395 -8.06 -24.40 29.54
CA LYS A 395 -7.53 -23.27 30.32
C LYS A 395 -8.48 -22.06 30.37
N VAL A 396 -8.84 -21.66 31.60
CA VAL A 396 -9.60 -20.42 31.90
C VAL A 396 -8.95 -19.18 31.32
N ASP A 397 -7.62 -19.10 31.39
CA ASP A 397 -6.91 -17.90 30.93
C ASP A 397 -7.12 -17.64 29.43
N ASN A 398 -7.24 -18.69 28.62
CA ASN A 398 -7.52 -18.55 27.20
C ASN A 398 -8.95 -18.07 26.96
N LEU A 399 -9.92 -18.58 27.73
CA LEU A 399 -11.32 -18.13 27.67
C LEU A 399 -11.44 -16.67 28.10
N ARG A 400 -10.81 -16.29 29.21
CA ARG A 400 -10.75 -14.92 29.70
C ARG A 400 -10.19 -13.97 28.64
N ARG A 401 -9.03 -14.31 28.06
CA ARG A 401 -8.41 -13.51 26.99
C ARG A 401 -9.28 -13.41 25.74
N ALA A 402 -10.05 -14.45 25.42
CA ALA A 402 -10.98 -14.41 24.30
C ALA A 402 -12.15 -13.46 24.57
N VAL A 403 -12.72 -13.49 25.77
CA VAL A 403 -13.76 -12.54 26.19
C VAL A 403 -13.22 -11.11 26.20
N GLU A 404 -12.04 -10.88 26.79
CA GLU A 404 -11.37 -9.57 26.79
C GLU A 404 -11.07 -9.07 25.36
N TYR A 405 -10.59 -9.96 24.47
CA TYR A 405 -10.34 -9.60 23.08
C TYR A 405 -11.62 -9.15 22.36
N VAL A 406 -12.71 -9.92 22.47
CA VAL A 406 -13.98 -9.57 21.84
C VAL A 406 -14.52 -8.25 22.40
N ARG A 407 -14.45 -8.05 23.72
CA ARG A 407 -14.83 -6.80 24.38
C ARG A 407 -14.09 -5.58 23.83
N ASP A 408 -12.77 -5.73 23.65
CA ASP A 408 -11.89 -4.60 23.37
C ASP A 408 -11.73 -4.33 21.87
N ASN A 409 -11.99 -5.31 21.01
CA ASN A 409 -11.65 -5.23 19.58
C ASN A 409 -12.82 -5.52 18.62
N GLU A 410 -13.91 -6.15 19.08
CA GLU A 410 -15.02 -6.52 18.21
C GLU A 410 -16.30 -5.73 18.59
N HIS A 411 -17.08 -5.33 17.58
CA HIS A 411 -18.34 -4.62 17.78
C HIS A 411 -19.50 -5.58 18.11
N THR A 412 -19.32 -6.46 19.10
CA THR A 412 -20.34 -7.42 19.53
C THR A 412 -20.30 -7.67 21.03
N ASN A 413 -21.45 -8.00 21.60
CA ASN A 413 -21.58 -8.44 22.98
C ASN A 413 -22.02 -9.90 23.12
N LYS A 414 -22.11 -10.69 22.04
CA LYS A 414 -22.56 -12.09 22.10
C LYS A 414 -21.48 -13.05 21.64
N ILE A 415 -21.06 -13.95 22.53
CA ILE A 415 -20.04 -14.95 22.25
C ILE A 415 -20.63 -16.35 22.40
N LYS A 416 -20.61 -17.11 21.30
CA LYS A 416 -20.93 -18.52 21.26
C LYS A 416 -19.65 -19.33 21.46
N VAL A 417 -19.48 -19.90 22.64
CA VAL A 417 -18.33 -20.75 22.98
C VAL A 417 -18.63 -22.17 22.55
N VAL A 418 -17.91 -22.68 21.56
CA VAL A 418 -18.14 -24.00 20.97
C VAL A 418 -17.05 -24.97 21.42
N THR A 419 -17.46 -26.07 22.04
CA THR A 419 -16.59 -27.21 22.34
C THR A 419 -16.99 -28.38 21.47
N VAL A 420 -16.01 -28.98 20.80
CA VAL A 420 -16.20 -30.11 19.88
C VAL A 420 -15.58 -31.35 20.51
N VAL A 421 -16.39 -32.35 20.81
CA VAL A 421 -16.03 -33.59 21.53
C VAL A 421 -16.62 -34.81 20.81
N GLU A 422 -16.03 -35.99 20.97
CA GLU A 422 -16.57 -37.21 20.36
C GLU A 422 -17.88 -37.64 21.02
N ASP A 423 -18.00 -37.44 22.34
CA ASP A 423 -19.23 -37.62 23.10
C ASP A 423 -19.51 -36.36 23.95
N VAL A 424 -20.75 -35.86 23.93
CA VAL A 424 -21.19 -34.66 24.67
C VAL A 424 -20.98 -34.80 26.19
N SER A 425 -20.92 -36.01 26.71
CA SER A 425 -20.60 -36.32 28.11
C SER A 425 -19.14 -36.09 28.47
N GLU A 426 -18.22 -36.02 27.50
CA GLU A 426 -16.80 -35.75 27.69
C GLU A 426 -16.47 -34.26 27.87
N VAL A 427 -17.48 -33.38 27.75
CA VAL A 427 -17.27 -31.94 27.96
C VAL A 427 -16.80 -31.69 29.40
N PRO A 428 -15.64 -31.05 29.62
CA PRO A 428 -15.12 -30.84 30.96
C PRO A 428 -16.11 -30.05 31.83
N GLU A 429 -16.53 -30.60 32.98
CA GLU A 429 -17.39 -29.86 33.94
C GLU A 429 -16.77 -28.53 34.37
N LYS A 430 -15.43 -28.50 34.40
CA LYS A 430 -14.65 -27.30 34.70
C LYS A 430 -14.95 -26.16 33.71
N LEU A 431 -15.10 -26.45 32.42
CA LEU A 431 -15.43 -25.44 31.39
C LEU A 431 -16.77 -24.76 31.68
N VAL A 432 -17.77 -25.51 32.13
CA VAL A 432 -19.09 -24.96 32.47
C VAL A 432 -18.98 -24.00 33.65
N LYS A 433 -18.23 -24.39 34.70
CA LYS A 433 -17.99 -23.55 35.88
C LYS A 433 -17.19 -22.29 35.51
N ASP A 434 -16.15 -22.45 34.71
CA ASP A 434 -15.27 -21.37 34.27
C ASP A 434 -16.04 -20.34 33.43
N LEU A 435 -16.93 -20.78 32.55
CA LEU A 435 -17.78 -19.89 31.76
C LEU A 435 -18.80 -19.15 32.62
N ALA A 436 -19.41 -19.80 33.61
CA ALA A 436 -20.32 -19.13 34.54
C ALA A 436 -19.62 -18.02 35.35
N VAL A 437 -18.36 -18.24 35.74
CA VAL A 437 -17.55 -17.21 36.42
C VAL A 437 -17.24 -16.05 35.47
N LEU A 438 -16.92 -16.34 34.21
CA LEU A 438 -16.66 -15.29 33.21
C LEU A 438 -17.91 -14.48 32.86
N ASP A 439 -19.06 -15.13 32.75
CA ASP A 439 -20.35 -14.48 32.50
C ASP A 439 -20.71 -13.49 33.63
N GLN A 440 -20.44 -13.86 34.88
CA GLN A 440 -20.57 -12.97 36.03
C GLN A 440 -19.54 -11.83 36.05
N ALA A 441 -18.29 -12.12 35.66
CA ALA A 441 -17.22 -11.13 35.63
C ALA A 441 -17.39 -10.09 34.50
N TYR A 442 -18.06 -10.48 33.42
CA TYR A 442 -18.27 -9.66 32.22
C TYR A 442 -19.76 -9.52 31.88
N PRO A 443 -20.58 -8.86 32.72
CA PRO A 443 -22.04 -8.84 32.58
C PRO A 443 -22.56 -8.10 31.33
N LYS A 444 -21.66 -7.40 30.62
CA LYS A 444 -21.97 -6.75 29.33
C LYS A 444 -21.81 -7.69 28.13
N ILE A 445 -21.34 -8.93 28.35
CA ILE A 445 -21.10 -9.94 27.32
C ILE A 445 -21.94 -11.17 27.65
N ASP A 446 -22.74 -11.60 26.67
CA ASP A 446 -23.58 -12.79 26.73
C ASP A 446 -22.79 -14.01 26.25
N LEU A 447 -22.50 -14.94 27.16
CA LEU A 447 -21.75 -16.17 26.88
C LEU A 447 -22.70 -17.38 26.70
N GLU A 448 -22.76 -17.92 25.49
CA GLU A 448 -23.53 -19.12 25.18
C GLU A 448 -22.60 -20.32 24.96
N LEU A 449 -22.67 -21.35 25.82
CA LEU A 449 -21.94 -22.61 25.62
C LEU A 449 -22.70 -23.54 24.68
N VAL A 450 -22.06 -23.91 23.58
CA VAL A 450 -22.56 -24.91 22.62
C VAL A 450 -21.66 -26.14 22.63
N LYS A 451 -22.25 -27.28 22.99
CA LYS A 451 -21.60 -28.59 22.93
C LYS A 451 -21.90 -29.23 21.59
N TRP A 452 -20.86 -29.64 20.87
CA TRP A 452 -21.01 -30.22 19.55
C TRP A 452 -20.32 -31.59 19.47
N GLU A 453 -21.05 -32.59 19.01
CA GLU A 453 -20.54 -33.95 18.82
C GLU A 453 -19.85 -34.09 17.46
N GLY A 454 -18.61 -34.55 17.45
CA GLY A 454 -17.82 -34.85 16.26
C GLY A 454 -16.36 -34.42 16.37
N THR A 455 -15.69 -34.27 15.22
CA THR A 455 -14.28 -33.88 15.14
C THR A 455 -14.13 -32.47 14.58
N PHE A 456 -13.32 -31.65 15.25
CA PHE A 456 -12.97 -30.32 14.75
C PHE A 456 -12.29 -30.43 13.38
N SER A 457 -12.87 -29.81 12.35
CA SER A 457 -12.36 -29.85 10.97
C SER A 457 -12.83 -28.62 10.18
N PRO A 458 -12.15 -28.26 9.07
CA PRO A 458 -12.63 -27.20 8.17
C PRO A 458 -14.08 -27.43 7.70
N ALA A 459 -14.44 -28.66 7.36
CA ALA A 459 -15.79 -29.01 6.94
C ALA A 459 -16.84 -28.75 8.05
N LEU A 460 -16.47 -28.96 9.32
CA LEU A 460 -17.34 -28.61 10.45
C LEU A 460 -17.54 -27.09 10.54
N ILE A 461 -16.47 -26.31 10.39
CA ILE A 461 -16.53 -24.85 10.43
C ILE A 461 -17.44 -24.33 9.32
N ASP A 462 -17.32 -24.86 8.10
CA ASP A 462 -18.18 -24.53 6.96
C ASP A 462 -19.65 -24.83 7.25
N ARG A 463 -19.91 -26.00 7.83
CA ARG A 463 -21.26 -26.42 8.20
C ARG A 463 -21.85 -25.52 9.27
N LEU A 464 -21.07 -25.17 10.30
CA LEU A 464 -21.51 -24.28 11.38
C LEU A 464 -21.71 -22.85 10.89
N SER A 465 -20.84 -22.35 10.00
CA SER A 465 -20.97 -21.04 9.37
C SER A 465 -22.27 -20.92 8.58
N LYS A 466 -22.61 -21.94 7.77
CA LYS A 466 -23.89 -22.01 7.05
C LYS A 466 -25.08 -22.17 7.99
N LYS A 467 -24.97 -23.03 9.01
CA LYS A 467 -26.06 -23.31 9.96
C LYS A 467 -26.45 -22.08 10.77
N TRP A 468 -25.46 -21.34 11.28
CA TRP A 468 -25.70 -20.16 12.11
C TRP A 468 -25.78 -18.86 11.31
N ARG A 469 -25.49 -18.90 10.00
CA ARG A 469 -25.33 -17.71 9.16
C ARG A 469 -24.30 -16.73 9.74
N ILE A 470 -23.29 -17.27 10.42
CA ILE A 470 -22.17 -16.51 10.97
C ILE A 470 -21.00 -16.68 10.00
N PRO A 471 -20.52 -15.60 9.38
CA PRO A 471 -19.31 -15.61 8.55
C PRO A 471 -18.10 -16.18 9.31
N LYS A 472 -17.23 -16.92 8.61
CA LYS A 472 -16.05 -17.57 9.22
C LYS A 472 -15.07 -16.60 9.87
N ASN A 473 -15.00 -15.36 9.39
CA ASN A 473 -14.19 -14.29 9.94
C ASN A 473 -14.67 -13.79 11.32
N LEU A 474 -15.89 -14.14 11.72
CA LEU A 474 -16.38 -13.95 13.10
C LEU A 474 -16.24 -15.22 13.95
N MET A 475 -15.50 -16.20 13.45
CA MET A 475 -15.15 -17.41 14.19
C MET A 475 -13.68 -17.36 14.59
N PHE A 476 -13.41 -17.74 15.82
CA PHE A 476 -12.11 -17.61 16.43
C PHE A 476 -11.62 -18.91 17.04
N ILE A 477 -10.32 -19.14 16.97
CA ILE A 477 -9.62 -20.25 17.63
C ILE A 477 -8.44 -19.70 18.44
N GLY A 478 -8.05 -20.41 19.50
CA GLY A 478 -6.83 -20.10 20.24
C GLY A 478 -5.56 -20.34 19.42
N SER A 479 -4.46 -19.62 19.72
CA SER A 479 -3.17 -19.83 19.07
C SER A 479 -2.69 -21.28 19.28
N HIS A 480 -2.42 -21.98 18.18
CA HIS A 480 -1.97 -23.36 18.22
C HIS A 480 -0.48 -23.50 17.89
N GLY A 481 0.11 -24.63 18.29
CA GLY A 481 1.49 -25.00 17.97
C GLY A 481 1.60 -25.96 16.78
N ASP A 482 2.81 -26.44 16.51
CA ASP A 482 3.13 -27.36 15.41
C ASP A 482 2.35 -28.70 15.44
N GLY A 483 1.81 -29.10 16.60
CA GLY A 483 1.01 -30.33 16.75
C GLY A 483 -0.46 -30.21 16.32
N PHE A 484 -0.90 -29.07 15.80
CA PHE A 484 -2.28 -28.89 15.34
C PHE A 484 -2.46 -29.42 13.91
N LYS A 485 -3.54 -30.17 13.69
CA LYS A 485 -3.74 -30.98 12.48
C LYS A 485 -4.00 -30.16 11.20
N TYR A 486 -4.41 -28.90 11.34
CA TYR A 486 -4.84 -28.06 10.22
C TYR A 486 -3.97 -26.80 10.15
N ASP A 487 -3.57 -26.39 8.94
CA ASP A 487 -2.95 -25.07 8.76
C ASP A 487 -4.00 -23.97 8.83
N GLN A 488 -3.62 -22.76 9.25
CA GLN A 488 -4.54 -21.64 9.40
C GLN A 488 -5.28 -21.32 8.09
N ALA A 489 -4.58 -21.38 6.96
CA ALA A 489 -5.16 -21.15 5.64
C ALA A 489 -6.29 -22.15 5.34
N SER A 490 -6.17 -23.41 5.79
CA SER A 490 -7.18 -24.44 5.55
C SER A 490 -8.49 -24.21 6.31
N LEU A 491 -8.49 -23.33 7.33
CA LEU A 491 -9.70 -22.95 8.07
C LEU A 491 -10.52 -21.87 7.35
N GLY A 492 -10.00 -21.28 6.28
CA GLY A 492 -10.75 -20.41 5.36
C GLY A 492 -11.33 -19.15 6.00
N GLY A 493 -10.48 -18.36 6.66
CA GLY A 493 -10.86 -17.05 7.22
C GLY A 493 -11.19 -17.02 8.71
N VAL A 494 -11.10 -18.15 9.42
CA VAL A 494 -11.14 -18.17 10.90
C VAL A 494 -10.00 -17.33 11.46
N ARG A 495 -10.25 -16.58 12.53
CA ARG A 495 -9.26 -15.70 13.17
C ARG A 495 -8.59 -16.35 14.39
N LEU A 496 -7.36 -15.94 14.67
CA LEU A 496 -6.59 -16.45 15.82
C LEU A 496 -6.63 -15.45 16.98
N ILE A 497 -7.18 -15.90 18.11
CA ILE A 497 -7.11 -15.23 19.41
C ILE A 497 -5.99 -15.86 20.24
N ILE A 498 -5.33 -15.03 21.04
CA ILE A 498 -4.11 -15.31 21.82
C ILE A 498 -4.10 -16.71 22.44
#